data_AF-A8SNG1-F1
#
_entry.id   AF-A8SNG1-F1
#
_cell.length_a   1.000
_cell.length_b   1.000
_cell.length_c   1.000
_cell.angle_alpha   90.00
_cell.angle_beta   90.00
_cell.angle_gamma   90.00
#
_symmetry.space_group_name_H-M   'P 1'
#
loop_
_entity.id
_entity.type
_entity.pdbx_description
1 polymer ?
#
loop_
_entity_poly.entity_id
_entity_poly.type
_entity_poly.pdbx_seq_one_letter_code
_entity_poly.pdbx_strand_id
1 'polypeptide(L)'
;MKELFEILVKKRTSVLIVLLAIFVAMVVTYLLSRLKNRFIKFIPAFILIIVGTVFLADGWTNILTARGINSLYYAMIIGTSGVVSLFFALILMNFKRK
;
A
#
# COMPACT_ATOMS: atom_id res chain seq x y z
N MET A 1 -24.49 -12.79 -5.59
CA MET A 1 -24.03 -12.86 -4.17
C MET A 1 -23.18 -14.09 -3.90
N LYS A 2 -23.63 -15.32 -4.23
CA LYS A 2 -22.83 -16.56 -4.01
C LYS A 2 -21.51 -16.60 -4.79
N GLU A 3 -21.51 -16.25 -6.08
CA GLU A 3 -20.28 -16.18 -6.89
C GLU A 3 -19.29 -15.09 -6.39
N LEU A 4 -19.81 -13.93 -5.99
CA LEU A 4 -18.99 -12.87 -5.37
C LEU A 4 -18.37 -13.34 -4.06
N PHE A 5 -19.12 -14.10 -3.25
CA PHE A 5 -18.64 -14.69 -2.01
C PHE A 5 -17.56 -15.75 -2.26
N GLU A 6 -17.73 -16.60 -3.28
CA GLU A 6 -16.71 -17.57 -3.69
C GLU A 6 -15.42 -16.91 -4.18
N ILE A 7 -15.51 -15.85 -4.98
CA ILE A 7 -14.34 -15.08 -5.41
C ILE A 7 -13.66 -14.41 -4.19
N LEU A 8 -14.44 -13.90 -3.24
CA LEU A 8 -13.92 -13.30 -2.00
C LEU A 8 -13.20 -14.34 -1.13
N VAL A 9 -13.76 -15.55 -1.02
CA VAL A 9 -13.17 -16.67 -0.26
C VAL A 9 -11.89 -17.16 -0.96
N LYS A 10 -11.89 -17.25 -2.30
CA LYS A 10 -10.75 -17.68 -3.10
C LYS A 10 -9.59 -16.66 -3.08
N LYS A 11 -9.91 -15.37 -2.88
CA LYS A 11 -8.94 -14.27 -2.72
C LYS A 11 -8.82 -13.78 -1.27
N ARG A 12 -9.26 -14.55 -0.27
CA ARG A 12 -9.27 -14.12 1.13
C ARG A 12 -7.86 -13.79 1.64
N THR A 13 -6.88 -14.63 1.28
CA THR A 13 -5.46 -14.43 1.61
C THR A 13 -4.93 -13.14 1.01
N SER A 14 -5.27 -12.88 -0.26
CA SER A 14 -4.94 -11.65 -0.96
C SER A 14 -5.46 -10.40 -0.25
N VAL A 15 -6.73 -10.41 0.15
CA VAL A 15 -7.37 -9.31 0.89
C VAL A 15 -6.72 -9.11 2.26
N LEU A 16 -6.45 -10.19 2.99
CA LEU A 16 -5.77 -10.12 4.29
C LEU A 16 -4.37 -9.52 4.18
N ILE A 17 -3.61 -9.87 3.14
CA ILE A 17 -2.28 -9.31 2.88
C ILE A 17 -2.37 -7.80 2.63
N VAL A 18 -3.34 -7.33 1.84
CA VAL A 18 -3.56 -5.89 1.60
C VAL A 18 -3.88 -5.17 2.91
N LEU A 19 -4.82 -5.70 3.70
CA LEU A 19 -5.21 -5.09 4.97
C LEU A 19 -4.03 -5.03 5.95
N LEU A 20 -3.22 -6.08 6.00
CA LEU A 20 -2.02 -6.12 6.82
C LEU A 20 -0.98 -5.09 6.35
N ALA A 21 -0.75 -4.99 5.03
CA ALA A 21 0.19 -4.02 4.47
C ALA A 21 -0.24 -2.57 4.75
N ILE A 22 -1.54 -2.27 4.61
CA ILE A 22 -2.11 -0.97 4.98
C ILE A 22 -1.93 -0.71 6.47
N PHE A 23 -2.24 -1.69 7.32
CA PHE A 23 -2.09 -1.57 8.78
C PHE A 23 -0.65 -1.25 9.17
N VAL A 24 0.32 -2.00 8.65
CA VAL A 24 1.75 -1.76 8.89
C VAL A 24 2.16 -0.37 8.42
N ALA A 25 1.77 0.04 7.20
CA ALA A 25 2.09 1.36 6.67
C ALA A 25 1.53 2.50 7.54
N MET A 26 0.31 2.37 8.04
CA MET A 26 -0.30 3.34 8.96
C MET A 26 0.41 3.37 10.31
N VAL A 27 0.77 2.22 10.88
CA VAL A 27 1.50 2.16 12.17
C VAL A 27 2.85 2.83 12.04
N VAL A 28 3.64 2.53 11.00
CA VAL A 28 4.94 3.17 10.77
C VAL A 28 4.77 4.67 10.57
N THR A 29 3.80 5.09 9.76
CA THR A 29 3.48 6.51 9.53
C THR A 29 3.10 7.23 10.83
N TYR A 30 2.31 6.59 11.69
CA TYR A 30 1.93 7.12 13.00
C TYR A 30 3.14 7.28 13.92
N LEU A 31 4.00 6.26 14.02
CA LEU A 31 5.21 6.30 14.85
C LEU A 31 6.13 7.45 14.40
N LEU A 32 6.36 7.56 13.10
CA LEU A 32 7.17 8.63 12.52
C LEU A 32 6.53 10.01 12.71
N SER A 33 5.20 10.10 12.79
CA SER A 33 4.50 11.36 13.05
C SER A 33 4.79 11.96 14.43
N ARG A 34 5.26 11.14 15.39
CA ARG A 34 5.64 11.60 16.74
C ARG A 34 7.00 12.31 16.77
N LEU A 35 7.82 12.14 15.73
CA LEU A 35 9.12 12.80 15.64
C LEU A 35 8.98 14.31 15.37
N LYS A 36 10.03 15.06 15.70
CA LYS A 36 10.06 16.54 15.60
C LYS A 36 9.89 17.04 14.16
N ASN A 37 10.37 16.28 13.19
CA ASN A 37 10.34 16.68 11.79
C ASN A 37 9.00 16.32 11.12
N ARG A 38 8.31 17.34 10.61
CA ARG A 38 6.96 17.24 10.05
C ARG A 38 6.88 16.38 8.78
N PHE A 39 7.99 16.24 8.04
CA PHE A 39 7.99 15.53 6.75
C PHE A 39 8.34 14.05 6.85
N ILE A 40 8.93 13.59 7.96
CA ILE A 40 9.39 12.20 8.11
C ILE A 40 8.24 11.19 8.00
N LYS A 41 7.02 11.57 8.42
CA LYS A 41 5.82 10.74 8.30
C LYS A 41 5.38 10.45 6.86
N PHE A 42 5.88 11.17 5.85
CA PHE A 42 5.58 10.87 4.45
C PHE A 42 6.54 9.84 3.85
N ILE A 43 7.69 9.59 4.47
CA ILE A 43 8.71 8.67 3.97
C ILE A 43 8.14 7.26 3.70
N PRO A 44 7.34 6.63 4.59
CA PRO A 44 6.78 5.32 4.32
C PRO A 44 5.90 5.30 3.08
N ALA A 45 5.06 6.34 2.89
CA ALA A 45 4.19 6.47 1.74
C ALA A 45 5.00 6.60 0.44
N PHE A 46 6.05 7.43 0.41
CA PHE A 46 6.90 7.58 -0.75
C PHE A 46 7.64 6.29 -1.11
N ILE A 47 8.19 5.59 -0.12
CA ILE A 47 8.87 4.31 -0.34
C ILE A 47 7.89 3.30 -0.97
N LEU A 48 6.67 3.18 -0.42
CA LEU A 48 5.67 2.27 -0.96
C LEU A 48 5.25 2.65 -2.39
N ILE A 49 5.06 3.94 -2.68
CA ILE A 49 4.71 4.39 -4.04
C ILE A 49 5.83 4.07 -5.04
N ILE A 50 7.09 4.34 -4.68
CA ILE A 50 8.25 4.03 -5.53
C ILE A 50 8.35 2.53 -5.77
N VAL A 51 8.29 1.72 -4.70
CA VAL A 51 8.35 0.26 -4.81
C VAL A 51 7.20 -0.27 -5.65
N GLY A 52 5.97 0.22 -5.43
CA GLY A 52 4.80 -0.13 -6.23
C GLY A 52 4.98 0.20 -7.71
N THR A 53 5.61 1.34 -8.02
CA THR A 53 5.91 1.76 -9.41
C THR A 53 6.93 0.83 -10.07
N VAL A 54 7.97 0.39 -9.35
CA VAL A 54 8.96 -0.56 -9.85
C VAL A 54 8.31 -1.90 -10.19
N PHE A 55 7.46 -2.42 -9.30
CA PHE A 55 6.70 -3.65 -9.57
C PHE A 55 5.70 -3.50 -10.72
N LEU A 56 5.12 -2.31 -10.89
CA LEU A 56 4.24 -2.01 -12.02
C LEU A 56 5.02 -2.07 -13.34
N ALA A 57 6.22 -1.49 -13.37
CA ALA A 57 7.09 -1.51 -14.54
C ALA A 57 7.55 -2.94 -14.89
N ASP A 58 7.94 -3.74 -13.89
CA ASP A 58 8.30 -5.16 -14.08
C ASP A 58 7.09 -6.01 -14.55
N GLY A 59 5.91 -5.72 -14.01
CA GLY A 59 4.66 -6.36 -14.41
C GLY A 59 4.25 -6.03 -15.84
N TRP A 60 4.47 -4.79 -16.27
CA TRP A 60 4.17 -4.32 -17.62
C TRP A 60 5.09 -4.97 -18.66
N THR A 61 6.40 -5.04 -18.40
CA THR A 61 7.36 -5.63 -19.34
C THR A 61 7.21 -7.14 -19.48
N ASN A 62 6.66 -7.83 -18.47
CA ASN A 62 6.55 -9.28 -18.43
C ASN A 62 5.09 -9.79 -18.39
N ILE A 63 4.13 -9.05 -18.95
CA ILE A 63 2.70 -9.22 -18.71
C ILE A 63 2.13 -10.60 -19.08
N LEU A 64 2.76 -11.29 -20.04
CA LEU A 64 2.34 -12.63 -20.51
C LEU A 64 2.93 -13.76 -19.65
N THR A 65 3.76 -13.44 -18.66
CA THR A 65 4.40 -14.44 -17.79
C THR A 65 3.73 -14.46 -16.42
N ALA A 66 3.75 -15.62 -15.75
CA ALA A 66 3.28 -15.74 -14.37
C ALA A 66 4.01 -14.78 -13.41
N ARG A 67 5.29 -14.49 -13.69
CA ARG A 67 6.08 -13.51 -12.95
C ARG A 67 5.50 -12.10 -13.09
N GLY A 68 5.22 -11.65 -14.31
CA GLY A 68 4.66 -10.31 -14.54
C GLY A 68 3.28 -10.12 -13.91
N ILE A 69 2.43 -11.15 -13.96
CA ILE A 69 1.11 -11.13 -13.29
C ILE A 69 1.27 -11.00 -11.77
N ASN A 70 2.22 -11.72 -11.17
CA ASN A 70 2.53 -11.60 -9.74
C ASN A 70 3.10 -10.22 -9.40
N SER A 71 3.98 -9.66 -10.24
CA SER A 71 4.52 -8.31 -10.07
C SER A 71 3.42 -7.24 -10.13
N LEU A 72 2.45 -7.34 -11.06
CA LEU A 72 1.27 -6.47 -11.10
C LEU A 72 0.44 -6.60 -9.82
N TYR A 73 0.25 -7.83 -9.33
CA TYR A 73 -0.46 -8.08 -8.10
C TYR A 73 0.22 -7.42 -6.89
N TYR A 74 1.55 -7.50 -6.79
CA TYR A 74 2.31 -6.78 -5.76
C TYR A 74 2.27 -5.26 -5.95
N ALA A 75 2.33 -4.76 -7.18
CA ALA A 75 2.19 -3.35 -7.49
C ALA A 75 0.85 -2.80 -6.99
N MET A 76 -0.24 -3.55 -7.17
CA MET A 76 -1.56 -3.18 -6.66
C MET A 76 -1.59 -3.11 -5.13
N ILE A 77 -1.06 -4.13 -4.43
CA ILE A 77 -1.05 -4.16 -2.96
C ILE A 77 -0.21 -3.00 -2.40
N ILE A 78 1.02 -2.87 -2.88
CA ILE A 78 1.99 -1.91 -2.36
C ILE A 78 1.56 -0.49 -2.73
N GLY A 79 1.11 -0.27 -3.96
CA GLY A 79 0.63 1.02 -4.44
C GLY A 79 -0.60 1.50 -3.66
N THR A 80 -1.62 0.66 -3.48
CA THR A 80 -2.80 1.02 -2.67
C THR A 80 -2.42 1.32 -1.22
N SER A 81 -1.54 0.51 -0.62
CA SER A 81 -1.04 0.75 0.73
C SER A 81 -0.28 2.08 0.85
N GLY A 82 0.54 2.42 -0.15
CA GLY A 82 1.27 3.69 -0.21
C GLY A 82 0.36 4.90 -0.30
N VAL A 83 -0.68 4.83 -1.15
CA VAL A 83 -1.68 5.90 -1.28
C VAL A 83 -2.47 6.11 0.02
N VAL A 84 -2.92 5.02 0.66
CA VAL A 84 -3.62 5.11 1.96
C VAL A 84 -2.70 5.70 3.03
N SER A 85 -1.44 5.27 3.08
CA SER A 85 -0.43 5.81 3.99
C SER A 85 -0.18 7.31 3.77
N LEU A 86 -0.19 7.77 2.51
CA LEU A 86 -0.04 9.19 2.16
C LEU A 86 -1.21 10.01 2.71
N PHE A 87 -2.45 9.57 2.48
CA PHE A 87 -3.64 10.24 3.02
C PHE A 87 -3.61 10.27 4.54
N PHE A 88 -3.19 9.18 5.18
CA PHE A 88 -3.05 9.14 6.63
C PHE A 88 -2.00 10.13 7.16
N ALA A 89 -0.85 10.25 6.48
CA ALA A 89 0.17 11.23 6.81
C ALA A 89 -0.35 12.69 6.68
N LEU A 90 -1.16 12.98 5.65
CA LEU A 90 -1.82 14.28 5.45
C LEU A 90 -2.81 14.58 6.58
N ILE A 91 -3.63 13.60 6.95
CA ILE A 91 -4.57 13.73 8.07
C ILE A 91 -3.82 14.09 9.37
N LEU A 92 -2.75 13.34 9.70
CA LEU A 92 -1.91 13.63 10.86
C LEU A 92 -1.20 14.99 10.79
N MET A 93 -1.00 15.55 9.58
CA MET A 93 -0.42 16.88 9.39
C MET A 93 -1.39 18.01 9.72
N ASN A 94 -2.69 17.80 9.45
CA ASN A 94 -3.74 18.76 9.74
C ASN A 94 -4.15 18.74 11.21
N PHE A 95 -4.14 17.57 11.87
CA PHE A 95 -4.48 17.48 13.30
C PHE A 95 -3.44 18.11 14.25
N LYS A 96 -2.16 18.15 13.89
CA LYS A 96 -1.09 18.82 14.68
C LYS A 96 -1.05 20.35 14.53
N ARG A 97 -2.03 20.96 13.83
CA ARG A 97 -2.06 22.41 13.56
C ARG A 97 -2.87 23.22 14.60
N LYS A 98 -3.26 22.59 15.72
CA LYS A 98 -3.84 23.27 16.88
C LYS A 98 -2.79 23.50 17.94
#